data_AF-A0A1Z8UH68-F1
#
_entry.id   AF-A0A1Z8UH68-F1
#
_cell.length_a   1.000
_cell.length_b   1.000
_cell.length_c   1.000
_cell.angle_alpha   90.00
_cell.angle_beta   90.00
_cell.angle_gamma   90.00
#
_symmetry.space_group_name_H-M   'P 1'
#
loop_
_entity.id
_entity.type
_entity.pdbx_description
1 polymer ?
#
loop_
_entity_poly.entity_id
_entity_poly.type
_entity_poly.pdbx_seq_one_letter_code
_entity_poly.pdbx_strand_id
1 'polypeptide(L)'
;MKINSRHNKGSILVFVLCLIVFLSVLSMRLMKETTQELRHVSQSHRRDDLRTYAYSGLDLVVGVLNEFKTVKGKLESGQGWSDPFGYAEMFDPIILSGSEGNENQGSVVKWNVSLTDESGKIPLSSVKDRNLASFFATFVSENEGSSLFDEEDGRPFVEILRDWEDQDDEQRDDGAEDDF
;
A
#
# COMPACT_ATOMS: atom_id res chain seq x y z
N MET A 1 -19.19 -74.45 -38.39
CA MET A 1 -18.87 -73.03 -38.63
C MET A 1 -19.42 -72.23 -37.44
N LYS A 2 -18.57 -71.89 -36.46
CA LYS A 2 -18.98 -71.20 -35.22
C LYS A 2 -18.35 -69.80 -35.26
N ILE A 3 -19.15 -68.80 -35.60
CA ILE A 3 -18.68 -67.42 -35.74
C ILE A 3 -18.51 -66.86 -34.32
N ASN A 4 -17.27 -66.57 -33.95
CA ASN A 4 -16.87 -66.10 -32.63
C ASN A 4 -17.28 -64.63 -32.44
N SER A 5 -18.30 -64.37 -31.62
CA SER A 5 -18.76 -63.01 -31.27
C SER A 5 -17.91 -62.37 -30.16
N ARG A 6 -16.58 -62.44 -30.27
CA ARG A 6 -15.64 -61.78 -29.33
C ARG A 6 -15.46 -60.27 -29.59
N HIS A 7 -15.98 -59.75 -30.71
CA HIS A 7 -15.75 -58.37 -31.15
C HIS A 7 -16.57 -57.30 -30.39
N ASN A 8 -17.73 -57.64 -29.83
CA ASN A 8 -18.65 -56.66 -29.25
C ASN A 8 -18.29 -56.26 -27.80
N LYS A 9 -17.53 -57.09 -27.09
CA LYS A 9 -17.17 -56.84 -25.68
C LYS A 9 -15.99 -55.87 -25.53
N GLY A 10 -15.04 -55.88 -26.48
CA GLY A 10 -13.94 -54.91 -26.50
C GLY A 10 -14.40 -53.51 -26.87
N SER A 11 -15.36 -53.38 -27.79
CA SER A 11 -15.90 -52.08 -28.23
C SER A 11 -16.64 -51.34 -27.11
N ILE A 12 -17.44 -52.03 -26.29
CA ILE A 12 -18.09 -51.41 -25.11
C ILE A 12 -17.03 -50.86 -24.14
N LEU A 13 -15.95 -51.60 -23.91
CA LEU A 13 -14.91 -51.18 -22.95
C LEU A 13 -14.15 -49.95 -23.44
N VAL A 14 -13.85 -49.89 -24.75
CA VAL A 14 -13.22 -48.71 -25.36
C VAL A 14 -14.15 -47.49 -25.33
N PHE A 15 -15.45 -47.70 -25.55
CA PHE A 15 -16.45 -46.62 -25.48
C PHE A 15 -16.55 -46.04 -24.07
N VAL A 16 -16.63 -46.89 -23.04
CA VAL A 16 -16.68 -46.46 -21.63
C VAL A 16 -15.38 -45.76 -21.22
N LEU A 17 -14.23 -46.27 -21.66
CA LEU A 17 -12.94 -45.61 -21.40
C LEU A 17 -12.89 -44.20 -22.02
N CYS A 18 -13.30 -44.07 -23.28
CA CYS A 18 -13.35 -42.79 -23.98
C CYS A 18 -14.31 -41.81 -23.29
N LEU A 19 -15.45 -42.31 -22.82
CA LEU A 19 -16.44 -41.51 -22.08
C LEU A 19 -15.89 -41.02 -20.74
N ILE A 20 -15.19 -41.87 -19.98
CA ILE A 20 -14.56 -41.47 -18.72
C ILE A 20 -13.45 -40.44 -18.96
N VAL A 21 -12.64 -40.63 -20.00
CA VAL A 21 -11.58 -39.67 -20.36
C VAL A 21 -12.20 -38.33 -20.78
N PHE A 22 -13.26 -38.34 -21.59
CA PHE A 22 -13.97 -37.13 -22.00
C PHE A 22 -14.58 -36.39 -20.81
N LEU A 23 -15.26 -37.11 -19.91
CA LEU A 23 -15.77 -36.56 -18.64
C LEU A 23 -14.65 -35.97 -17.78
N SER A 24 -13.52 -36.64 -17.69
CA SER A 24 -12.37 -36.18 -16.91
C SER A 24 -11.78 -34.88 -17.47
N VAL A 25 -11.66 -34.79 -18.80
CA VAL A 25 -11.18 -33.57 -19.47
C VAL A 25 -12.16 -32.42 -19.31
N LEU A 26 -13.47 -32.69 -19.44
CA LEU A 26 -14.51 -31.68 -19.25
C LEU A 26 -14.49 -31.13 -17.81
N SER A 27 -14.45 -32.01 -16.81
CA SER A 27 -14.36 -31.65 -15.40
C SER A 27 -13.10 -30.85 -15.09
N MET A 28 -11.95 -31.23 -15.66
CA MET A 28 -10.69 -30.50 -15.47
C MET A 28 -10.76 -29.09 -16.08
N ARG A 29 -11.42 -28.92 -17.23
CA ARG A 29 -11.57 -27.62 -17.88
C ARG A 29 -12.47 -26.69 -17.06
N LEU A 30 -13.61 -27.21 -16.60
CA LEU A 30 -14.53 -26.47 -15.72
C LEU A 30 -13.86 -26.08 -14.40
N MET A 31 -13.08 -26.99 -13.80
CA MET A 31 -12.34 -26.69 -12.57
C MET A 31 -11.26 -25.61 -12.80
N LYS A 32 -10.56 -25.62 -13.93
CA LYS A 32 -9.56 -24.59 -14.26
C LYS A 32 -10.19 -23.21 -14.46
N GLU A 33 -11.31 -23.13 -15.16
CA GLU A 33 -12.00 -21.88 -15.43
C GLU A 33 -12.60 -21.27 -14.15
N THR A 34 -13.30 -22.09 -13.35
CA THR A 34 -13.85 -21.66 -12.06
C THR A 34 -12.76 -21.28 -11.05
N THR A 35 -11.65 -22.01 -10.97
CA THR A 35 -10.56 -21.67 -10.04
C THR A 35 -9.84 -20.38 -10.42
N GLN A 36 -9.73 -20.06 -11.72
CA GLN A 36 -9.11 -18.82 -12.17
C GLN A 36 -9.98 -17.60 -11.85
N GLU A 37 -11.29 -17.69 -12.07
CA GLU A 37 -12.23 -16.62 -11.70
C GLU A 37 -12.31 -16.43 -10.18
N LEU A 38 -12.39 -17.53 -9.42
CA LEU A 38 -12.39 -17.49 -7.95
C LEU A 38 -11.10 -16.88 -7.40
N ARG A 39 -9.94 -17.14 -8.00
CA ARG A 39 -8.67 -16.55 -7.59
C ARG A 39 -8.65 -15.03 -7.80
N HIS A 40 -9.22 -14.55 -8.91
CA HIS A 40 -9.32 -13.12 -9.17
C HIS A 40 -10.28 -12.42 -8.19
N VAL A 41 -11.46 -13.01 -7.98
CA VAL A 41 -12.48 -12.44 -7.10
C VAL A 41 -12.04 -12.47 -5.63
N SER A 42 -11.40 -13.55 -5.17
CA SER A 42 -10.87 -13.64 -3.79
C SER A 42 -9.74 -12.66 -3.52
N GLN A 43 -8.92 -12.32 -4.53
CA GLN A 43 -7.89 -11.29 -4.40
C GLN A 43 -8.50 -9.89 -4.22
N SER A 44 -9.58 -9.58 -4.95
CA SER A 44 -10.27 -8.29 -4.79
C SER A 44 -10.88 -8.16 -3.40
N HIS A 45 -11.62 -9.17 -2.93
CA HIS A 45 -12.22 -9.15 -1.59
C HIS A 45 -11.15 -9.00 -0.51
N ARG A 46 -10.06 -9.76 -0.61
CA ARG A 46 -8.94 -9.63 0.34
C ARG A 46 -8.33 -8.23 0.35
N ARG A 47 -8.23 -7.56 -0.81
CA ARG A 47 -7.71 -6.18 -0.88
C ARG A 47 -8.69 -5.18 -0.25
N ASP A 48 -9.98 -5.36 -0.48
CA ASP A 48 -11.02 -4.47 0.05
C ASP A 48 -11.14 -4.63 1.58
N ASP A 49 -10.98 -5.85 2.09
CA ASP A 49 -10.89 -6.12 3.54
C ASP A 49 -9.67 -5.43 4.17
N LEU A 50 -8.48 -5.55 3.53
CA LEU A 50 -7.26 -4.89 4.02
C LEU A 50 -7.38 -3.36 4.06
N ARG A 51 -8.05 -2.76 3.07
CA ARG A 51 -8.32 -1.32 3.06
C ARG A 51 -9.25 -0.93 4.22
N THR A 52 -10.31 -1.70 4.45
CA THR A 52 -11.23 -1.48 5.58
C THR A 52 -10.49 -1.57 6.92
N TYR A 53 -9.61 -2.56 7.09
CA TYR A 53 -8.76 -2.68 8.28
C TYR A 53 -7.81 -1.49 8.45
N ALA A 54 -7.17 -1.03 7.37
CA ALA A 54 -6.29 0.14 7.42
C ALA A 54 -7.06 1.42 7.82
N TYR A 55 -8.27 1.64 7.29
CA TYR A 55 -9.09 2.78 7.68
C TYR A 55 -9.61 2.69 9.12
N SER A 56 -9.93 1.49 9.58
CA SER A 56 -10.32 1.30 10.98
C SER A 56 -9.15 1.57 11.93
N GLY A 57 -7.94 1.15 11.55
CA GLY A 57 -6.71 1.50 12.28
C GLY A 57 -6.44 3.00 12.28
N LEU A 58 -6.67 3.68 11.15
CA LEU A 58 -6.56 5.14 11.05
C LEU A 58 -7.56 5.85 11.99
N ASP A 59 -8.81 5.38 12.06
CA ASP A 59 -9.84 5.96 12.92
C ASP A 59 -9.48 5.85 14.41
N LEU A 60 -8.96 4.69 14.83
CA LEU A 60 -8.42 4.48 16.17
C LEU A 60 -7.31 5.48 16.48
N VAL A 61 -6.33 5.61 15.58
CA VAL A 61 -5.21 6.54 15.73
C VAL A 61 -5.72 7.96 15.88
N VAL A 62 -6.62 8.42 15.01
CA VAL A 62 -7.24 9.75 15.08
C VAL A 62 -8.00 9.95 16.39
N GLY A 63 -8.70 8.93 16.88
CA GLY A 63 -9.36 8.94 18.18
C GLY A 63 -8.38 9.18 19.34
N VAL A 64 -7.27 8.44 19.37
CA VAL A 64 -6.20 8.60 20.36
C VAL A 64 -5.59 10.00 20.28
N LEU A 65 -5.25 10.50 19.08
CA LEU A 65 -4.74 11.87 18.92
C LEU A 65 -5.75 12.92 19.41
N ASN A 66 -7.03 12.73 19.12
CA ASN A 66 -8.08 13.66 19.52
C ASN A 66 -8.24 13.70 21.05
N GLU A 67 -8.11 12.56 21.73
CA GLU A 67 -8.07 12.50 23.19
C GLU A 67 -6.88 13.29 23.74
N PHE A 68 -5.66 13.04 23.25
CA PHE A 68 -4.47 13.79 23.68
C PHE A 68 -4.60 15.29 23.42
N LYS A 69 -5.14 15.67 22.26
CA LYS A 69 -5.41 17.08 21.93
C LYS A 69 -6.42 17.71 22.87
N THR A 70 -7.49 17.00 23.23
CA THR A 70 -8.54 17.51 24.11
C THR A 70 -8.07 17.60 25.56
N VAL A 71 -7.30 16.62 26.03
CA VAL A 71 -6.84 16.54 27.43
C VAL A 71 -5.63 17.45 27.69
N LYS A 72 -4.63 17.45 26.81
CA LYS A 72 -3.36 18.17 27.01
C LYS A 72 -3.23 19.45 26.20
N GLY A 73 -4.09 19.69 25.22
CA GLY A 73 -4.08 20.90 24.37
C GLY A 73 -2.95 20.97 23.34
N LYS A 74 -1.87 20.19 23.51
CA LYS A 74 -0.72 20.10 22.59
C LYS A 74 -0.20 18.67 22.50
N LEU A 75 0.26 18.30 21.31
CA LEU A 75 0.99 17.05 21.07
C LEU A 75 2.48 17.34 21.29
N GLU A 76 3.10 16.67 22.25
CA GLU A 76 4.54 16.80 22.50
C GLU A 76 5.23 15.45 22.23
N SER A 77 6.49 15.51 21.83
CA SER A 77 7.32 14.32 21.59
C SER A 77 7.51 13.50 22.87
N GLY A 78 7.39 12.17 22.77
CA GLY A 78 7.52 11.24 23.91
C GLY A 78 6.23 10.99 24.69
N GLN A 79 5.08 11.47 24.21
CA GLN A 79 3.77 11.10 24.75
C GLN A 79 3.25 9.80 24.10
N GLY A 80 2.32 9.10 24.77
CA GLY A 80 1.79 7.80 24.35
C GLY A 80 1.07 7.77 22.99
N TRP A 81 0.84 8.92 22.34
CA TRP A 81 0.37 8.96 20.95
C TRP A 81 1.39 8.40 19.95
N SER A 82 2.67 8.24 20.33
CA SER A 82 3.67 7.59 19.47
C SER A 82 3.40 6.10 19.25
N ASP A 83 2.67 5.46 20.17
CA ASP A 83 2.17 4.09 20.04
C ASP A 83 0.66 4.03 20.36
N PRO A 84 -0.21 4.39 19.38
CA PRO A 84 -1.65 4.43 19.58
C PRO A 84 -2.27 3.08 19.91
N PHE A 85 -1.71 1.98 19.39
CA PHE A 85 -2.22 0.63 19.63
C PHE A 85 -1.88 0.16 21.04
N GLY A 86 -0.67 0.46 21.52
CA GLY A 86 -0.30 0.25 22.91
C GLY A 86 -1.16 1.06 23.89
N TYR A 87 -1.48 2.31 23.54
CA TYR A 87 -2.33 3.17 24.37
C TYR A 87 -3.81 2.72 24.40
N ALA A 88 -4.35 2.30 23.25
CA ALA A 88 -5.74 1.85 23.15
C ALA A 88 -5.94 0.39 23.63
N GLU A 89 -4.86 -0.31 24.01
CA GLU A 89 -4.85 -1.74 24.36
C GLU A 89 -5.43 -2.65 23.26
N MET A 90 -5.45 -2.18 22.00
CA MET A 90 -5.99 -2.92 20.85
C MET A 90 -4.86 -3.59 20.09
N PHE A 91 -4.46 -4.78 20.50
CA PHE A 91 -3.32 -5.49 19.90
C PHE A 91 -3.71 -6.42 18.73
N ASP A 92 -5.00 -6.75 18.61
CA ASP A 92 -5.46 -7.74 17.63
C ASP A 92 -6.59 -7.22 16.72
N PRO A 93 -6.47 -7.39 15.39
CA PRO A 93 -7.55 -7.10 14.43
C PRO A 93 -8.80 -7.96 14.64
N ILE A 94 -8.71 -8.99 15.50
CA ILE A 94 -9.75 -9.98 15.77
C ILE A 94 -11.05 -9.29 16.21
N ILE A 95 -10.96 -8.16 16.92
CA ILE A 95 -12.14 -7.41 17.40
C ILE A 95 -12.91 -6.76 16.24
N LEU A 96 -12.26 -6.51 15.09
CA LEU A 96 -12.92 -5.93 13.91
C LEU A 96 -13.42 -6.98 12.91
N SER A 97 -12.84 -8.17 12.90
CA SER A 97 -13.45 -9.31 12.21
C SER A 97 -14.51 -9.87 13.15
N GLY A 98 -15.80 -9.54 12.96
CA GLY A 98 -16.94 -10.02 13.78
C GLY A 98 -17.18 -11.54 13.74
N SER A 99 -16.13 -12.35 13.78
CA SER A 99 -16.15 -13.80 13.90
C SER A 99 -16.21 -14.17 15.38
N GLU A 100 -17.42 -14.12 15.96
CA GLU A 100 -17.77 -14.62 17.30
C GLU A 100 -17.55 -16.15 17.48
N GLY A 101 -16.46 -16.75 17.00
CA GLY A 101 -16.40 -18.21 17.06
C GLY A 101 -15.13 -18.93 16.67
N ASN A 102 -13.96 -18.29 16.57
CA ASN A 102 -12.72 -19.06 16.48
C ASN A 102 -11.53 -18.31 17.07
N GLU A 103 -11.38 -18.49 18.37
CA GLU A 103 -10.25 -18.10 19.23
C GLU A 103 -8.89 -18.63 18.71
N ASN A 104 -8.90 -19.54 17.73
CA ASN A 104 -7.73 -20.24 17.20
C ASN A 104 -7.37 -19.91 15.75
N GLN A 105 -8.05 -18.95 15.11
CA GLN A 105 -7.58 -18.38 13.84
C GLN A 105 -6.94 -17.03 14.13
N GLY A 106 -5.65 -17.07 14.51
CA GLY A 106 -4.86 -15.85 14.58
C GLY A 106 -5.03 -15.05 13.28
N SER A 107 -5.38 -13.78 13.41
CA SER A 107 -5.45 -12.89 12.25
C SER A 107 -4.12 -12.98 11.50
N VAL A 108 -4.18 -13.39 10.24
CA VAL A 108 -2.99 -13.46 9.37
C VAL A 108 -2.46 -12.05 9.07
N VAL A 109 -3.22 -11.00 9.44
CA VAL A 109 -2.89 -9.61 9.17
C VAL A 109 -2.19 -9.01 10.37
N LYS A 110 -0.90 -8.70 10.21
CA LYS A 110 -0.14 -7.89 11.17
C LYS A 110 -0.32 -6.42 10.83
N TRP A 111 -0.71 -5.62 11.82
CA TRP A 111 -0.72 -4.17 11.68
C TRP A 111 0.60 -3.59 12.17
N ASN A 112 1.09 -2.59 11.44
CA ASN A 112 2.20 -1.76 11.87
C ASN A 112 1.82 -0.32 11.58
N VAL A 113 1.82 0.52 12.62
CA VAL A 113 1.47 1.93 12.50
C VAL A 113 2.54 2.74 13.19
N SER A 114 3.07 3.71 12.44
CA SER A 114 4.08 4.65 12.91
C SER A 114 3.57 6.06 12.67
N LEU A 115 3.64 6.89 13.71
CA LEU A 115 3.32 8.31 13.59
C LEU A 115 4.61 9.10 13.52
N THR A 116 4.63 10.09 12.65
CA THR A 116 5.75 11.03 12.54
C THR A 116 5.16 12.43 12.56
N ASP A 117 5.66 13.27 13.45
CA ASP A 117 5.31 14.68 13.45
C ASP A 117 6.03 15.39 12.30
N GLU A 118 5.26 15.96 11.38
CA GLU A 118 5.79 16.69 10.24
C GLU A 118 5.99 18.18 10.53
N SER A 119 5.46 18.68 11.67
CA SER A 119 5.55 20.09 12.07
C SER A 119 6.98 20.54 12.36
N GLY A 120 7.87 19.58 12.69
CA GLY A 120 9.31 19.84 12.87
C GLY A 120 10.09 19.94 11.57
N LYS A 121 9.48 19.63 10.42
CA LYS A 121 10.11 19.76 9.10
C LYS A 121 9.96 21.19 8.58
N ILE A 122 10.80 21.55 7.61
CA ILE A 122 10.76 22.85 6.96
C ILE A 122 9.55 22.91 6.02
N PRO A 123 8.59 23.82 6.23
CA PRO A 123 7.44 23.97 5.35
C PRO A 123 7.86 24.65 4.02
N LEU A 124 7.97 23.87 2.96
CA LEU A 124 8.48 24.32 1.65
C LEU A 124 7.71 25.53 1.08
N SER A 125 6.40 25.59 1.28
CA SER A 125 5.56 26.68 0.76
C SER A 125 5.76 28.04 1.46
N SER A 126 6.03 28.04 2.77
CA SER A 126 6.06 29.28 3.58
C SER A 126 7.45 29.87 3.82
N VAL A 127 8.50 29.14 3.43
CA VAL A 127 9.89 29.52 3.69
C VAL A 127 10.36 30.48 2.60
N LYS A 128 11.15 31.48 3.01
CA LYS A 128 11.76 32.44 2.07
C LYS A 128 12.77 31.73 1.17
N ASP A 129 12.75 32.07 -0.11
CA ASP A 129 13.60 31.48 -1.16
C ASP A 129 15.08 31.46 -0.78
N ARG A 130 15.59 32.56 -0.22
CA ARG A 130 16.98 32.64 0.26
C ARG A 130 17.31 31.56 1.31
N ASN A 131 16.43 31.35 2.28
CA ASN A 131 16.65 30.34 3.31
C ASN A 131 16.56 28.93 2.72
N LEU A 132 15.68 28.72 1.73
CA LEU A 132 15.55 27.44 1.05
C LEU A 132 16.77 27.13 0.17
N ALA A 133 17.32 28.14 -0.51
CA ALA A 133 18.55 28.02 -1.29
C ALA A 133 19.71 27.65 -0.38
N SER A 134 19.86 28.33 0.77
CA SER A 134 20.88 27.98 1.76
C SER A 134 20.73 26.54 2.31
N PHE A 135 19.48 26.06 2.43
CA PHE A 135 19.20 24.69 2.86
C PHE A 135 19.61 23.67 1.80
N PHE A 136 19.25 23.89 0.53
CA PHE A 136 19.66 23.01 -0.57
C PHE A 136 21.17 23.03 -0.80
N ALA A 137 21.80 24.19 -0.73
CA ALA A 137 23.26 24.34 -0.80
C ALA A 137 23.98 23.51 0.27
N THR A 138 23.40 23.36 1.46
CA THR A 138 23.96 22.50 2.52
C THR A 138 24.06 21.05 2.06
N PHE A 139 23.01 20.49 1.44
CA PHE A 139 23.05 19.11 0.93
C PHE A 139 24.00 18.92 -0.24
N VAL A 140 24.11 19.91 -1.12
CA VAL A 140 25.05 19.88 -2.25
C VAL A 140 26.49 19.87 -1.72
N SER A 141 26.82 20.76 -0.80
CA SER A 141 28.15 20.85 -0.20
C SER A 141 28.57 19.56 0.55
N GLU A 142 27.64 18.92 1.27
CA GLU A 142 27.91 17.64 1.93
C GLU A 142 28.17 16.50 0.95
N ASN A 143 27.50 16.50 -0.21
CA ASN A 143 27.57 15.42 -1.18
C ASN A 143 28.76 15.56 -2.13
N GLU A 144 29.13 16.79 -2.50
CA GLU A 144 30.24 17.06 -3.42
C GLU A 144 31.61 17.16 -2.74
N GLY A 145 31.66 17.13 -1.40
CA GLY A 145 32.90 17.20 -0.63
C GLY A 145 33.65 18.53 -0.78
N SER A 146 32.97 19.54 -1.30
CA SER A 146 33.48 20.91 -1.39
C SER A 146 33.42 21.56 0.00
N SER A 147 34.58 21.99 0.50
CA SER A 147 34.70 22.58 1.84
C SER A 147 34.10 24.00 1.94
N LEU A 148 33.60 24.56 0.83
CA LEU A 148 33.11 25.93 0.75
C LEU A 148 31.61 25.87 0.48
N PHE A 149 30.85 26.37 1.45
CA PHE A 149 29.42 26.59 1.32
C PHE A 149 29.20 27.75 0.35
N ASP A 150 28.58 27.49 -0.79
CA ASP A 150 28.08 28.51 -1.70
C ASP A 150 26.54 28.49 -1.70
N GLU A 151 25.93 29.61 -1.34
CA GLU A 151 24.47 29.76 -1.33
C GLU A 151 23.90 29.74 -2.77
N GLU A 152 24.73 30.02 -3.78
CA GLU A 152 24.33 29.97 -5.19
C GLU A 152 24.08 28.53 -5.68
N ASP A 153 24.77 27.54 -5.13
CA ASP A 153 24.59 26.12 -5.49
C ASP A 153 23.16 25.62 -5.21
N GLY A 154 22.46 26.25 -4.27
CA GLY A 154 21.09 25.92 -3.90
C GLY A 154 20.02 26.63 -4.71
N ARG A 155 20.36 27.68 -5.47
CA ARG A 155 19.37 28.51 -6.19
C ARG A 155 18.61 27.77 -7.28
N PRO A 156 19.26 26.97 -8.15
CA PRO A 156 18.55 26.26 -9.21
C PRO A 156 17.42 25.37 -8.67
N PHE A 157 17.64 24.72 -7.53
CA PHE A 157 16.64 23.87 -6.89
C PHE A 157 15.44 24.64 -6.34
N VAL A 158 15.65 25.87 -5.87
CA VAL A 158 14.55 26.73 -5.42
C VAL A 158 13.75 27.22 -6.62
N GLU A 159 14.43 27.65 -7.67
CA GLU A 159 13.76 28.21 -8.86
C GLU A 159 12.90 27.15 -9.55
N ILE A 160 13.44 25.95 -9.78
CA ILE A 160 12.66 24.80 -10.30
C ILE A 160 11.47 24.44 -9.38
N LEU A 161 11.64 24.51 -8.06
CA LEU A 161 10.54 24.23 -7.14
C LEU A 161 9.44 25.30 -7.19
N ARG A 162 9.82 26.56 -7.45
CA ARG A 162 8.87 27.68 -7.53
C ARG A 162 8.07 27.67 -8.81
N ASP A 163 8.74 27.42 -9.92
CA ASP A 163 8.14 27.16 -11.24
C ASP A 163 7.14 25.99 -11.14
N TRP A 164 7.47 24.94 -10.37
CA TRP A 164 6.49 23.86 -10.13
C TRP A 164 5.30 24.25 -9.23
N GLU A 165 5.41 25.30 -8.39
CA GLU A 165 4.37 25.71 -7.44
C GLU A 165 3.46 26.82 -7.98
N ASP A 166 3.99 27.72 -8.80
CA ASP A 166 3.23 28.81 -9.37
C ASP A 166 2.31 28.34 -10.51
N GLN A 167 1.52 29.29 -11.02
CA GLN A 167 0.43 29.02 -11.97
C GLN A 167 0.77 29.51 -13.37
N ASP A 168 1.88 30.23 -13.50
CA ASP A 168 2.31 30.75 -14.78
C ASP A 168 3.28 29.76 -15.43
N ASP A 169 3.52 29.97 -16.72
CA ASP A 169 4.49 29.19 -17.50
C ASP A 169 5.77 30.04 -17.72
N GLU A 170 6.03 31.03 -16.85
CA GLU A 170 7.18 31.94 -16.97
C GLU A 170 8.40 31.35 -16.27
N GLN A 171 9.26 30.72 -17.07
CA GLN A 171 10.52 30.15 -16.57
C GLN A 171 11.43 31.21 -15.92
N ARG A 172 11.90 30.92 -14.70
CA ARG A 172 12.95 31.70 -14.01
C ARG A 172 14.34 31.46 -14.62
N ASP A 173 15.33 32.26 -14.21
CA ASP A 173 16.69 32.24 -14.77
C ASP A 173 17.32 30.83 -14.77
N ASP A 174 17.22 30.10 -13.66
CA ASP A 174 17.65 28.70 -13.49
C ASP A 174 16.44 27.76 -13.28
N GLY A 175 15.25 28.21 -13.67
CA GLY A 175 13.97 27.53 -13.51
C GLY A 175 13.68 26.44 -14.54
N ALA A 176 12.50 25.81 -14.48
CA ALA A 176 12.08 24.79 -15.44
C ALA A 176 10.55 24.71 -15.56
N GLU A 177 10.05 24.89 -16.79
CA GLU A 177 8.63 24.83 -17.13
C GLU A 177 8.36 23.86 -18.28
N ASP A 178 7.09 23.54 -18.51
CA ASP A 178 6.66 22.74 -19.66
C ASP A 178 6.80 23.54 -20.98
N ASP A 179 7.52 22.98 -21.96
CA ASP A 179 7.80 23.60 -23.27
C ASP A 179 6.59 23.63 -24.25
N PHE A 180 5.34 23.45 -23.80
CA PHE A 180 4.19 23.08 -24.67
C PHE A 180 2.96 24.00 -24.65
#